data_AF-A0A9Y2JH04-F1
#
_entry.id   AF-A0A9Y2JH04-F1
#
_cell.length_a   1.000
_cell.length_b   1.000
_cell.length_c   1.000
_cell.angle_alpha   90.00
_cell.angle_beta   90.00
_cell.angle_gamma   90.00
#
_symmetry.space_group_name_H-M   'P 1'
#
loop_
_entity.id
_entity.type
_entity.pdbx_description
1 polymer ?
#
loop_
_entity_poly.entity_id
_entity_poly.type
_entity_poly.pdbx_seq_one_letter_code
_entity_poly.pdbx_strand_id
1 'polypeptide(L)'
;MTTAQDEFSYIVAALTSRLAAHHDGLTIVHAVIEACGTVLSSSEVGLLMVDPRGGYEVIAASDERARFIELVQIQAEQGPCLDAVSTNAVVAAPDLTAEVGRWPAFTAAVIGAGFVAAYAFPLRLHDRAVGALNVFYRGPAELSPVLQRRGQALADLAVLGLTQEREERRIERLVEQTLTTLNDRVHVSQAVGIVAGALDVEPDVAREWLVAHSARTGRPLRALAEDLTNGTLAPAAVRAACTS
;
A
#
# COMPACT_ATOMS: atom_id res chain seq x y z
N MET A 1 -8.83 26.45 16.00
CA MET A 1 -9.06 25.15 16.68
C MET A 1 -10.40 24.54 16.35
N THR A 2 -11.49 25.32 16.26
CA THR A 2 -12.84 24.82 15.95
C THR A 2 -12.94 24.14 14.58
N THR A 3 -12.41 24.75 13.52
CA THR A 3 -12.49 24.21 12.14
C THR A 3 -11.86 22.82 11.97
N ALA A 4 -10.68 22.57 12.54
CA ALA A 4 -10.00 21.27 12.44
C ALA A 4 -10.63 20.18 13.33
N GLN A 5 -11.42 20.57 14.33
CA GLN A 5 -12.24 19.64 15.13
C GLN A 5 -13.55 19.32 14.41
N ASP A 6 -14.16 20.34 13.79
CA ASP A 6 -15.37 20.20 12.99
C ASP A 6 -15.12 19.33 11.75
N GLU A 7 -13.99 19.51 11.07
CA GLU A 7 -13.56 18.72 9.92
C GLU A 7 -13.36 17.23 10.27
N PHE A 8 -12.63 16.94 11.36
CA PHE A 8 -12.46 15.55 11.81
C PHE A 8 -13.80 14.91 12.18
N SER A 9 -14.67 15.66 12.86
CA SER A 9 -16.01 15.18 13.24
C SER A 9 -16.87 14.89 12.01
N TYR A 10 -16.78 15.74 10.98
CA TYR A 10 -17.44 15.53 9.69
C TYR A 10 -16.92 14.28 8.97
N ILE A 11 -15.60 14.08 8.91
CA ILE A 11 -14.97 12.91 8.30
C ILE A 11 -15.43 11.62 9.00
N VAL A 12 -15.41 11.60 10.34
CA VAL A 12 -15.88 10.45 11.12
C VAL A 12 -17.37 10.18 10.86
N ALA A 13 -18.21 11.22 10.85
CA ALA A 13 -19.63 11.08 10.54
C ALA A 13 -19.88 10.53 9.13
N ALA A 14 -19.12 11.00 8.14
CA ALA A 14 -19.19 10.52 6.76
C ALA A 14 -18.77 9.05 6.65
N LEU A 15 -17.65 8.65 7.25
CA LEU A 15 -17.19 7.26 7.27
C LEU A 15 -18.18 6.34 8.00
N THR A 16 -18.71 6.78 9.14
CA THR A 16 -19.72 6.04 9.90
C THR A 16 -21.01 5.88 9.10
N SER A 17 -21.42 6.91 8.36
CA SER A 17 -22.60 6.81 7.47
C SER A 17 -22.37 5.79 6.34
N ARG A 18 -21.15 5.70 5.82
CA ARG A 18 -20.78 4.70 4.80
C ARG A 18 -20.77 3.27 5.36
N LEU A 19 -20.27 3.10 6.58
CA LEU A 19 -20.37 1.84 7.33
C LEU A 19 -21.84 1.44 7.53
N ALA A 20 -22.68 2.37 8.01
CA ALA A 20 -24.10 2.12 8.25
C ALA A 20 -24.88 1.79 6.96
N ALA A 21 -24.50 2.37 5.83
CA ALA A 21 -25.08 2.07 4.53
C ALA A 21 -24.56 0.76 3.90
N HIS A 22 -23.74 -0.03 4.62
CA HIS A 22 -23.16 -1.29 4.17
C HIS A 22 -22.40 -1.17 2.83
N HIS A 23 -21.61 -0.11 2.68
CA HIS A 23 -20.69 0.02 1.56
C HIS A 23 -19.64 -1.09 1.58
N ASP A 24 -19.05 -1.33 0.41
CA ASP A 24 -17.95 -2.27 0.26
C ASP A 24 -16.76 -1.93 1.18
N GLY A 25 -16.20 -2.94 1.85
CA GLY A 25 -15.14 -2.74 2.84
C GLY A 25 -13.91 -2.02 2.29
N LEU A 26 -13.49 -2.32 1.06
CA LEU A 26 -12.38 -1.63 0.40
C LEU A 26 -12.70 -0.17 0.08
N THR A 27 -13.96 0.14 -0.24
CA THR A 27 -14.40 1.54 -0.42
C THR A 27 -14.25 2.34 0.88
N ILE A 28 -14.51 1.71 2.02
CA ILE A 28 -14.33 2.34 3.34
C ILE A 28 -12.85 2.52 3.64
N VAL A 29 -12.03 1.50 3.37
CA VAL A 29 -10.57 1.58 3.53
C VAL A 29 -9.97 2.70 2.67
N HIS A 30 -10.36 2.84 1.41
CA HIS A 30 -9.90 3.94 0.56
C HIS A 30 -10.29 5.31 1.12
N ALA A 31 -11.53 5.46 1.60
CA ALA A 31 -11.96 6.69 2.24
C ALA A 31 -11.19 6.99 3.54
N VAL A 32 -10.77 5.97 4.29
CA VAL A 32 -9.90 6.13 5.46
C VAL A 32 -8.49 6.58 5.05
N ILE A 33 -7.92 5.98 4.00
CA ILE A 33 -6.61 6.36 3.46
C ILE A 33 -6.62 7.84 3.03
N GLU A 34 -7.66 8.28 2.31
CA GLU A 34 -7.85 9.69 1.94
C GLU A 34 -7.98 10.58 3.17
N ALA A 35 -8.77 10.17 4.17
CA ALA A 35 -8.95 10.90 5.41
C ALA A 35 -7.63 11.06 6.20
N CYS A 36 -6.73 10.08 6.16
CA CYS A 36 -5.41 10.19 6.80
C CYS A 36 -4.58 11.33 6.19
N GLY A 37 -4.61 11.49 4.85
CA GLY A 37 -3.96 12.59 4.15
C GLY A 37 -4.40 13.95 4.68
N THR A 38 -5.70 14.13 4.92
CA THR A 38 -6.26 15.38 5.45
C THR A 38 -6.01 15.53 6.95
N VAL A 39 -6.36 14.52 7.75
CA VAL A 39 -6.40 14.61 9.22
C VAL A 39 -5.01 14.58 9.84
N LEU A 40 -4.08 13.81 9.27
CA LEU A 40 -2.74 13.60 9.80
C LEU A 40 -1.65 14.31 8.98
N SER A 41 -2.05 15.04 7.93
CA SER A 41 -1.13 15.68 6.97
C SER A 41 -0.08 14.70 6.44
N SER A 42 -0.49 13.44 6.23
CA SER A 42 0.40 12.38 5.81
C SER A 42 0.80 12.53 4.35
N SER A 43 2.00 12.04 4.02
CA SER A 43 2.45 12.02 2.63
C SER A 43 1.93 10.77 1.92
N GLU A 44 2.01 9.60 2.59
CA GLU A 44 1.60 8.32 2.03
C GLU A 44 1.03 7.41 3.14
N VAL A 45 0.13 6.50 2.79
CA VAL A 45 -0.59 5.64 3.75
C VAL A 45 -0.70 4.22 3.21
N GLY A 46 -0.44 3.23 4.05
CA GLY A 46 -0.64 1.82 3.75
C GLY A 46 -1.53 1.14 4.78
N LEU A 47 -2.19 0.07 4.38
CA LEU A 47 -2.97 -0.78 5.27
C LEU A 47 -2.59 -2.23 5.06
N LEU A 48 -2.19 -2.87 6.15
CA LEU A 48 -1.74 -4.25 6.20
C LEU A 48 -2.59 -5.06 7.18
N MET A 49 -2.88 -6.31 6.83
CA MET A 49 -3.62 -7.27 7.66
C MET A 49 -2.79 -8.52 7.89
N VAL A 50 -3.04 -9.21 9.01
CA VAL A 50 -2.51 -10.55 9.27
C VAL A 50 -3.30 -11.56 8.42
N ASP A 51 -2.60 -12.40 7.65
CA ASP A 51 -3.24 -13.49 6.89
C ASP A 51 -3.52 -14.67 7.85
N PRO A 52 -4.76 -15.20 7.89
CA PRO A 52 -5.08 -16.42 8.65
C PRO A 52 -4.22 -17.65 8.31
N ARG A 53 -3.62 -17.69 7.12
CA ARG A 53 -2.69 -18.72 6.65
C ARG A 53 -1.24 -18.49 7.09
N GLY A 54 -0.99 -17.38 7.79
CA GLY A 54 0.32 -16.96 8.28
C GLY A 54 0.90 -15.83 7.44
N GLY A 55 1.62 -14.92 8.10
CA GLY A 55 2.22 -13.75 7.47
C GLY A 55 1.27 -12.56 7.39
N TYR A 56 1.55 -11.67 6.44
CA TYR A 56 0.86 -10.40 6.30
C TYR A 56 0.51 -10.11 4.84
N GLU A 57 -0.59 -9.39 4.64
CA GLU A 57 -1.10 -9.00 3.33
C GLU A 57 -1.34 -7.48 3.29
N VAL A 58 -0.90 -6.84 2.20
CA VAL A 58 -1.16 -5.42 1.93
C VAL A 58 -2.52 -5.27 1.25
N ILE A 59 -3.50 -4.82 2.02
CA ILE A 59 -4.90 -4.68 1.58
C ILE A 59 -5.08 -3.45 0.70
N ALA A 60 -4.47 -2.33 1.10
CA ALA A 60 -4.60 -1.07 0.38
C ALA A 60 -3.37 -0.19 0.63
N ALA A 61 -3.12 0.73 -0.30
CA ALA A 61 -2.09 1.73 -0.19
C ALA A 61 -2.50 2.97 -1.00
N SER A 62 -2.07 4.15 -0.56
CA SER A 62 -2.33 5.42 -1.25
C SER A 62 -1.66 5.50 -2.61
N ASP A 63 -0.50 4.86 -2.76
CA ASP A 63 0.27 4.82 -4.00
C ASP A 63 1.21 3.59 -4.04
N GLU A 64 1.94 3.45 -5.15
CA GLU A 64 2.89 2.34 -5.35
C GLU A 64 4.08 2.40 -4.39
N ARG A 65 4.51 3.60 -3.95
CA ARG A 65 5.60 3.73 -2.99
C ARG A 65 5.20 3.23 -1.61
N ALA A 66 4.03 3.64 -1.13
CA ALA A 66 3.46 3.14 0.11
C ALA A 66 3.36 1.61 0.06
N ARG A 67 2.82 1.05 -1.04
CA ARG A 67 2.74 -0.40 -1.23
C ARG A 67 4.11 -1.08 -1.18
N PHE A 68 5.12 -0.51 -1.82
CA PHE A 68 6.49 -1.03 -1.77
C PHE A 68 7.04 -1.02 -0.33
N ILE A 69 6.84 0.06 0.43
CA ILE A 69 7.28 0.15 1.83
C ILE A 69 6.60 -0.90 2.72
N GLU A 70 5.31 -1.14 2.51
CA GLU A 70 4.61 -2.21 3.22
C GLU A 70 5.27 -3.58 2.97
N LEU A 71 5.60 -3.88 1.72
CA LEU A 71 6.27 -5.15 1.37
C LEU A 71 7.67 -5.24 1.99
N VAL A 72 8.39 -4.13 2.11
CA VAL A 72 9.68 -4.08 2.81
C VAL A 72 9.52 -4.48 4.28
N GLN A 73 8.48 -4.00 4.97
CA GLN A 73 8.25 -4.39 6.38
C GLN A 73 8.07 -5.90 6.51
N ILE A 74 7.27 -6.49 5.61
CA ILE A 74 7.01 -7.93 5.58
C ILE A 74 8.30 -8.72 5.32
N GLN A 75 9.06 -8.32 4.29
CA GLN A 75 10.29 -9.01 3.89
C GLN A 75 11.41 -8.89 4.92
N ALA A 76 11.54 -7.72 5.55
CA ALA A 76 12.55 -7.47 6.57
C ALA A 76 12.17 -8.05 7.94
N GLU A 77 10.90 -8.46 8.11
CA GLU A 77 10.30 -8.80 9.41
C GLU A 77 10.55 -7.71 10.47
N GLN A 78 10.61 -6.45 10.01
CA GLN A 78 10.92 -5.29 10.83
C GLN A 78 10.07 -4.10 10.40
N GLY A 79 9.70 -3.26 11.36
CA GLY A 79 9.08 -1.98 11.09
C GLY A 79 7.94 -1.65 12.05
N PRO A 80 7.50 -0.40 12.06
CA PRO A 80 6.47 0.09 12.97
C PRO A 80 5.16 -0.69 12.85
N CYS A 81 4.80 -1.17 11.66
CA CYS A 81 3.59 -1.96 11.44
C CYS A 81 3.60 -3.28 12.24
N LEU A 82 4.68 -4.03 12.12
CA LEU A 82 4.82 -5.33 12.78
C LEU A 82 4.86 -5.18 14.30
N ASP A 83 5.59 -4.17 14.77
CA ASP A 83 5.62 -3.81 16.18
C ASP A 83 4.23 -3.38 16.67
N ALA A 84 3.46 -2.61 15.89
CA ALA A 84 2.10 -2.21 16.26
C ALA A 84 1.15 -3.41 16.34
N VAL A 85 1.26 -4.37 15.42
CA VAL A 85 0.51 -5.63 15.48
C VAL A 85 0.91 -6.44 16.72
N SER A 86 2.21 -6.60 16.97
CA SER A 86 2.73 -7.40 18.07
C SER A 86 2.38 -6.82 19.44
N THR A 87 2.55 -5.51 19.61
CA THR A 87 2.33 -4.81 20.88
C THR A 87 0.89 -4.36 21.09
N ASN A 88 0.07 -4.41 20.04
CA ASN A 88 -1.27 -3.83 20.01
C ASN A 88 -1.27 -2.35 20.46
N ALA A 89 -0.23 -1.59 20.13
CA ALA A 89 -0.06 -0.20 20.50
C ALA A 89 0.34 0.65 19.29
N VAL A 90 0.05 1.95 19.36
CA VAL A 90 0.53 2.89 18.34
C VAL A 90 2.05 2.93 18.41
N VAL A 91 2.70 2.73 17.27
CA VAL A 91 4.16 2.84 17.15
C VAL A 91 4.48 4.13 16.40
N ALA A 92 5.27 4.98 17.05
CA ALA A 92 5.68 6.28 16.54
C ALA A 92 7.16 6.25 16.20
N ALA A 93 7.51 6.70 15.00
CA ALA A 93 8.87 6.95 14.55
C ALA A 93 8.91 8.34 13.89
N PRO A 94 8.95 9.43 14.68
CA PRO A 94 8.93 10.79 14.16
C PRO A 94 10.18 11.15 13.35
N ASP A 95 11.26 10.37 13.53
CA ASP A 95 12.50 10.40 12.74
C ASP A 95 13.07 8.98 12.63
N LEU A 96 13.01 8.39 11.44
CA LEU A 96 13.48 7.04 11.14
C LEU A 96 15.01 6.92 11.20
N THR A 97 15.75 8.03 11.13
CA THR A 97 17.22 7.99 11.25
C THR A 97 17.66 7.64 12.68
N ALA A 98 16.82 7.95 13.67
CA ALA A 98 17.03 7.57 15.06
C ALA A 98 16.64 6.11 15.36
N GLU A 99 15.85 5.48 14.49
CA GLU A 99 15.30 4.12 14.68
C GLU A 99 16.12 3.01 14.01
N VAL A 100 17.30 3.33 13.45
CA VAL A 100 18.17 2.35 12.75
C VAL A 100 18.56 1.18 13.64
N GLY A 101 18.74 1.41 14.94
CA GLY A 101 19.03 0.33 15.90
C GLY A 101 17.85 -0.63 16.11
N ARG A 102 16.62 -0.13 15.96
CA ARG A 102 15.38 -0.90 16.18
C ARG A 102 14.95 -1.68 14.94
N TRP A 103 15.06 -1.07 13.75
CA TRP A 103 14.64 -1.68 12.49
C TRP A 103 15.66 -1.45 11.35
N PRO A 104 16.88 -1.99 11.46
CA PRO A 104 17.99 -1.64 10.57
C PRO A 104 17.71 -1.86 9.08
N ALA A 105 17.08 -2.97 8.71
CA ALA A 105 16.80 -3.29 7.30
C ALA A 105 15.66 -2.44 6.75
N PHE A 106 14.62 -2.22 7.55
CA PHE A 106 13.48 -1.37 7.20
C PHE A 106 13.92 0.10 7.04
N THR A 107 14.61 0.68 8.03
CA THR A 107 15.01 2.10 7.97
C THR A 107 15.91 2.39 6.77
N ALA A 108 16.83 1.48 6.43
CA ALA A 108 17.71 1.66 5.28
C ALA A 108 16.94 1.77 3.96
N ALA A 109 15.96 0.88 3.74
CA ALA A 109 15.15 0.86 2.53
C ALA A 109 14.16 2.05 2.48
N VAL A 110 13.54 2.39 3.61
CA VAL A 110 12.50 3.43 3.70
C VAL A 110 13.09 4.83 3.54
N ILE A 111 14.25 5.09 4.16
CA ILE A 111 15.00 6.33 3.97
C ILE A 111 15.47 6.44 2.50
N GLY A 112 15.95 5.34 1.92
CA GLY A 112 16.32 5.28 0.50
C GLY A 112 15.15 5.59 -0.45
N ALA A 113 13.91 5.29 -0.04
CA ALA A 113 12.69 5.63 -0.77
C ALA A 113 12.18 7.06 -0.51
N GLY A 114 12.85 7.84 0.34
CA GLY A 114 12.57 9.25 0.61
C GLY A 114 11.64 9.53 1.79
N PHE A 115 11.40 8.53 2.65
CA PHE A 115 10.58 8.68 3.85
C PHE A 115 11.45 8.91 5.10
N VAL A 116 11.00 9.81 5.96
CA VAL A 116 11.76 10.26 7.14
C VAL A 116 11.02 9.98 8.44
N ALA A 117 9.69 9.87 8.42
CA ALA A 117 8.92 9.50 9.60
C ALA A 117 7.83 8.47 9.27
N ALA A 118 7.46 7.66 10.26
CA ALA A 118 6.41 6.67 10.16
C ALA A 118 5.59 6.56 11.45
N TYR A 119 4.29 6.35 11.32
CA TYR A 119 3.39 5.99 12.41
C TYR A 119 2.59 4.76 12.00
N ALA A 120 2.47 3.80 12.91
CA ALA A 120 1.62 2.63 12.72
C ALA A 120 0.53 2.60 13.79
N PHE A 121 -0.71 2.51 13.34
CA PHE A 121 -1.91 2.43 14.17
C PHE A 121 -2.48 1.01 14.07
N PRO A 122 -2.55 0.25 15.18
CA PRO A 122 -3.06 -1.12 15.13
C PRO A 122 -4.54 -1.14 14.72
N LEU A 123 -4.89 -2.05 13.82
CA LEU A 123 -6.27 -2.39 13.46
C LEU A 123 -6.82 -3.36 14.50
N ARG A 124 -7.63 -2.86 15.45
CA ARG A 124 -8.06 -3.64 16.61
C ARG A 124 -9.41 -4.29 16.40
N LEU A 125 -9.46 -5.61 16.55
CA LEU A 125 -10.68 -6.40 16.56
C LEU A 125 -10.68 -7.34 17.78
N HIS A 126 -11.72 -7.24 18.61
CA HIS A 126 -11.84 -8.02 19.86
C HIS A 126 -10.56 -7.96 20.73
N ASP A 127 -10.07 -6.75 21.00
CA ASP A 127 -8.86 -6.47 21.79
C ASP A 127 -7.54 -7.04 21.24
N ARG A 128 -7.52 -7.47 19.97
CA ARG A 128 -6.31 -7.94 19.27
C ARG A 128 -6.04 -7.10 18.05
N ALA A 129 -4.77 -6.84 17.75
CA ALA A 129 -4.39 -6.23 16.48
C ALA A 129 -4.43 -7.31 15.39
N VAL A 130 -5.26 -7.10 14.37
CA VAL A 130 -5.39 -7.98 13.19
C VAL A 130 -4.68 -7.40 11.96
N GLY A 131 -3.95 -6.30 12.15
CA GLY A 131 -3.25 -5.55 11.12
C GLY A 131 -2.82 -4.18 11.64
N ALA A 132 -2.33 -3.33 10.75
CA ALA A 132 -2.06 -1.92 11.07
C ALA A 132 -2.32 -1.01 9.87
N LEU A 133 -2.69 0.22 10.18
CA LEU A 133 -2.72 1.36 9.28
C LEU A 133 -1.41 2.14 9.47
N ASN A 134 -0.61 2.23 8.43
CA ASN A 134 0.70 2.89 8.47
C ASN A 134 0.66 4.20 7.70
N VAL A 135 1.32 5.19 8.27
CA VAL A 135 1.32 6.56 7.79
C VAL A 135 2.75 7.02 7.68
N PHE A 136 3.15 7.47 6.50
CA PHE A 136 4.52 7.85 6.18
C PHE A 136 4.62 9.32 5.81
N TYR A 137 5.78 9.91 6.11
CA TYR A 137 6.07 11.31 5.89
C TYR A 137 7.43 11.48 5.21
N ARG A 138 7.54 12.45 4.31
CA ARG A 138 8.81 12.80 3.62
C ARG A 138 9.72 13.74 4.41
N GLY A 139 9.28 14.17 5.59
CA GLY A 139 10.08 14.94 6.55
C GLY A 139 9.81 14.45 7.97
N PRO A 140 10.58 14.93 8.96
CA PRO A 140 10.31 14.64 10.36
C PRO A 140 8.88 15.07 10.72
N ALA A 141 8.17 14.22 11.46
CA ALA A 141 6.77 14.47 11.80
C ALA A 141 6.49 14.02 13.23
N GLU A 142 6.17 14.96 14.11
CA GLU A 142 5.76 14.64 15.47
C GLU A 142 4.24 14.84 15.63
N LEU A 143 3.51 13.72 15.67
CA LEU A 143 2.08 13.75 15.89
C LEU A 143 1.76 14.02 17.36
N SER A 144 1.03 15.12 17.60
CA SER A 144 0.46 15.40 18.92
C SER A 144 -0.43 14.25 19.42
N PRO A 145 -0.63 14.11 20.74
CA PRO A 145 -1.52 13.08 21.29
C PRO A 145 -2.95 13.12 20.72
N VAL A 146 -3.43 14.31 20.31
CA VAL A 146 -4.74 14.46 19.66
C VAL A 146 -4.71 13.82 18.27
N LEU A 147 -3.68 14.09 17.46
CA LEU A 147 -3.55 13.51 16.12
C LEU A 147 -3.35 11.99 16.18
N GLN A 148 -2.59 11.48 17.14
CA GLN A 148 -2.45 10.04 17.34
C GLN A 148 -3.79 9.36 17.67
N ARG A 149 -4.63 9.98 18.52
CA ARG A 149 -6.00 9.48 18.79
C ARG A 149 -6.89 9.52 17.54
N ARG A 150 -6.74 10.54 16.69
CA ARG A 150 -7.48 10.62 15.42
C ARG A 150 -7.03 9.55 14.44
N GLY A 151 -5.72 9.31 14.34
CA GLY A 151 -5.16 8.21 13.53
C GLY A 151 -5.67 6.85 14.00
N GLN A 152 -5.71 6.62 15.32
CA GLN A 152 -6.30 5.40 15.87
C GLN A 152 -7.79 5.27 15.52
N ALA A 153 -8.58 6.33 15.64
CA ALA A 153 -10.00 6.28 15.28
C ALA A 153 -10.22 5.97 13.79
N LEU A 154 -9.35 6.46 12.91
CA LEU A 154 -9.36 6.12 11.48
C LEU A 154 -9.01 4.63 11.26
N ALA A 155 -8.00 4.11 11.97
CA ALA A 155 -7.66 2.69 11.95
C ALA A 155 -8.82 1.81 12.43
N ASP A 156 -9.52 2.22 13.49
CA ASP A 156 -10.70 1.52 14.02
C ASP A 156 -11.85 1.50 12.99
N LEU A 157 -12.08 2.60 12.27
CA LEU A 157 -13.08 2.65 11.20
C LEU A 157 -12.70 1.76 9.99
N ALA A 158 -11.41 1.67 9.65
CA ALA A 158 -10.94 0.81 8.57
C ALA A 158 -11.19 -0.67 8.88
N VAL A 159 -10.88 -1.14 10.10
CA VAL A 159 -11.12 -2.55 10.47
C VAL A 159 -12.62 -2.87 10.56
N LEU A 160 -13.45 -1.91 11.00
CA LEU A 160 -14.91 -2.07 10.93
C LEU A 160 -15.41 -2.20 9.49
N GLY A 161 -14.83 -1.44 8.55
CA GLY A 161 -15.16 -1.56 7.12
C GLY A 161 -14.81 -2.93 6.56
N LEU A 162 -13.63 -3.44 6.90
CA LEU A 162 -13.17 -4.77 6.46
C LEU A 162 -13.98 -5.92 7.06
N THR A 163 -14.47 -5.77 8.30
CA THR A 163 -15.26 -6.83 8.96
C THR A 163 -16.73 -6.86 8.54
N GLN A 164 -17.27 -5.77 7.99
CA GLN A 164 -18.64 -5.71 7.47
C GLN A 164 -18.81 -6.27 6.06
N GLU A 165 -17.74 -6.75 5.44
CA GLU A 165 -17.78 -7.37 4.12
C GLU A 165 -18.63 -8.64 4.13
N ARG A 166 -19.79 -8.59 3.44
CA ARG A 166 -20.67 -9.75 3.28
C ARG A 166 -20.00 -10.84 2.45
N GLU A 167 -20.21 -12.11 2.83
CA GLU A 167 -19.66 -13.28 2.13
C GLU A 167 -19.95 -13.30 0.62
N GLU A 168 -21.09 -12.76 0.19
CA GLU A 168 -21.48 -12.68 -1.23
C GLU A 168 -20.56 -11.76 -2.06
N ARG A 169 -20.14 -10.60 -1.51
CA ARG A 169 -19.21 -9.68 -2.19
C ARG A 169 -17.75 -10.12 -2.05
N ARG A 170 -17.42 -10.86 -0.98
CA ARG A 170 -16.10 -11.48 -0.79
C ARG A 170 -15.77 -12.48 -1.89
N ILE A 171 -16.77 -13.23 -2.36
CA ILE A 171 -16.63 -14.17 -3.48
C ILE A 171 -16.46 -13.43 -4.82
N GLU A 172 -17.28 -12.40 -5.08
CA GLU A 172 -17.13 -11.56 -6.28
C GLU A 172 -15.76 -10.86 -6.33
N ARG A 173 -15.27 -10.35 -5.18
CA ARG A 173 -13.95 -9.74 -5.06
C ARG A 173 -12.80 -10.74 -5.07
N LEU A 174 -12.94 -11.94 -4.49
CA LEU A 174 -11.94 -13.00 -4.68
C LEU A 174 -11.81 -13.39 -6.14
N VAL A 175 -12.92 -13.42 -6.89
CA VAL A 175 -12.89 -13.60 -8.34
C VAL A 175 -12.21 -12.40 -9.01
N GLU A 176 -12.52 -11.16 -8.62
CA GLU A 176 -11.96 -9.95 -9.24
C GLU A 176 -10.48 -9.67 -8.87
N GLN A 177 -10.03 -10.04 -7.66
CA GLN A 177 -8.65 -9.96 -7.16
C GLN A 177 -7.79 -11.12 -7.67
N THR A 178 -8.36 -12.32 -7.81
CA THR A 178 -7.74 -13.43 -8.53
C THR A 178 -7.60 -13.06 -10.00
N LEU A 179 -8.60 -12.43 -10.60
CA LEU A 179 -8.51 -11.95 -11.97
C LEU A 179 -7.51 -10.80 -12.10
N THR A 180 -7.51 -9.75 -11.28
CA THR A 180 -6.55 -8.64 -11.44
C THR A 180 -5.10 -9.03 -11.13
N THR A 181 -4.84 -9.84 -10.10
CA THR A 181 -3.47 -10.27 -9.76
C THR A 181 -2.94 -11.37 -10.68
N LEU A 182 -3.79 -12.28 -11.17
CA LEU A 182 -3.41 -13.23 -12.22
C LEU A 182 -3.27 -12.54 -13.57
N ASN A 183 -4.17 -11.61 -13.92
CA ASN A 183 -4.12 -10.89 -15.19
C ASN A 183 -2.87 -10.01 -15.25
N ASP A 184 -2.44 -9.38 -14.15
CA ASP A 184 -1.20 -8.60 -14.12
C ASP A 184 0.05 -9.48 -14.33
N ARG A 185 0.11 -10.68 -13.71
CA ARG A 185 1.20 -11.64 -13.96
C ARG A 185 1.13 -12.27 -15.36
N VAL A 186 -0.07 -12.55 -15.86
CA VAL A 186 -0.28 -13.11 -17.20
C VAL A 186 0.08 -12.08 -18.27
N HIS A 187 -0.37 -10.83 -18.16
CA HIS A 187 -0.03 -9.75 -19.09
C HIS A 187 1.46 -9.49 -19.13
N VAL A 188 2.12 -9.38 -17.97
CA VAL A 188 3.57 -9.20 -17.93
C VAL A 188 4.30 -10.42 -18.51
N SER A 189 3.87 -11.65 -18.20
CA SER A 189 4.49 -12.86 -18.77
C SER A 189 4.24 -13.00 -20.27
N GLN A 190 3.08 -12.61 -20.77
CA GLN A 190 2.76 -12.57 -22.20
C GLN A 190 3.59 -11.51 -22.91
N ALA A 191 3.72 -10.30 -22.35
CA ALA A 191 4.58 -9.25 -22.88
C ALA A 191 6.05 -9.68 -22.91
N VAL A 192 6.54 -10.36 -21.86
CA VAL A 192 7.87 -10.98 -21.84
C VAL A 192 8.01 -11.98 -22.99
N GLY A 193 7.03 -12.85 -23.22
CA GLY A 193 7.03 -13.81 -24.32
C GLY A 193 6.99 -13.16 -25.71
N ILE A 194 6.22 -12.09 -25.88
CA ILE A 194 6.14 -11.30 -27.13
C ILE A 194 7.48 -10.65 -27.43
N VAL A 195 8.12 -10.02 -26.43
CA VAL A 195 9.43 -9.37 -26.61
C VAL A 195 10.53 -10.40 -26.86
N ALA A 196 10.54 -11.50 -26.10
CA ALA A 196 11.49 -12.59 -26.26
C ALA A 196 11.40 -13.20 -27.67
N GLY A 197 10.19 -13.52 -28.14
CA GLY A 197 9.96 -14.11 -29.46
C GLY A 197 10.21 -13.13 -30.62
N ALA A 198 9.85 -11.85 -30.46
CA ALA A 198 10.03 -10.85 -31.52
C ALA A 198 11.49 -10.40 -31.68
N LEU A 199 12.27 -10.43 -30.60
CA LEU A 199 13.66 -9.97 -30.59
C LEU A 199 14.69 -11.10 -30.50
N ASP A 200 14.23 -12.35 -30.43
CA ASP A 200 15.05 -13.56 -30.31
C ASP A 200 16.03 -13.48 -29.11
N VAL A 201 15.46 -13.26 -27.92
CA VAL A 201 16.20 -13.16 -26.65
C VAL A 201 15.58 -14.03 -25.57
N GLU A 202 16.39 -14.37 -24.56
CA GLU A 202 15.91 -15.13 -23.40
C GLU A 202 14.84 -14.36 -22.62
N PRO A 203 13.83 -15.06 -22.04
CA PRO A 203 12.74 -14.44 -21.28
C PRO A 203 13.21 -13.59 -20.08
N ASP A 204 14.33 -13.97 -19.45
CA ASP A 204 14.93 -13.17 -18.37
C ASP A 204 15.42 -11.81 -18.87
N VAL A 205 16.08 -11.77 -20.04
CA VAL A 205 16.58 -10.55 -20.67
C VAL A 205 15.43 -9.65 -21.13
N ALA A 206 14.39 -10.24 -21.73
CA ALA A 206 13.19 -9.50 -22.13
C ALA A 206 12.49 -8.85 -20.91
N ARG A 207 12.46 -9.55 -19.77
CA ARG A 207 11.90 -9.02 -18.52
C ARG A 207 12.72 -7.86 -17.98
N GLU A 208 14.04 -7.97 -17.96
CA GLU A 208 14.92 -6.87 -17.55
C GLU A 208 14.68 -5.62 -18.40
N TRP A 209 14.50 -5.77 -19.72
CA TRP A 209 14.23 -4.64 -20.60
C TRP A 209 12.87 -3.99 -20.35
N LEU A 210 11.84 -4.77 -20.05
CA LEU A 210 10.51 -4.24 -19.68
C LEU A 210 10.57 -3.45 -18.38
N VAL A 211 11.29 -3.96 -17.37
CA VAL A 211 11.50 -3.28 -16.08
C VAL A 211 12.27 -1.97 -16.28
N ALA A 212 13.35 -1.98 -17.06
CA ALA A 212 14.13 -0.79 -17.38
C ALA A 212 13.30 0.26 -18.14
N HIS A 213 12.47 -0.16 -19.09
CA HIS A 213 11.60 0.74 -19.85
C HIS A 213 10.52 1.37 -18.96
N SER A 214 9.94 0.61 -18.03
CA SER A 214 9.01 1.12 -17.02
C SER A 214 9.66 2.19 -16.14
N ALA A 215 10.83 1.89 -15.58
CA ALA A 215 11.56 2.81 -14.71
C ALA A 215 11.91 4.13 -15.42
N ARG A 216 12.32 4.08 -16.69
CA ARG A 216 12.70 5.26 -17.47
C ARG A 216 11.51 6.12 -17.88
N THR A 217 10.38 5.50 -18.21
CA THR A 217 9.18 6.21 -18.68
C THR A 217 8.25 6.65 -17.56
N GLY A 218 8.46 6.15 -16.33
CA GLY A 218 7.56 6.36 -15.20
C GLY A 218 6.18 5.73 -15.40
N ARG A 219 6.03 4.83 -16.39
CA ARG A 219 4.77 4.13 -16.68
C ARG A 219 4.75 2.79 -15.96
N PRO A 220 3.62 2.38 -15.37
CA PRO A 220 3.52 1.10 -14.69
C PRO A 220 3.72 -0.06 -15.67
N LEU A 221 4.42 -1.11 -15.22
CA LEU A 221 4.75 -2.30 -16.03
C LEU A 221 3.53 -2.93 -16.69
N ARG A 222 2.39 -2.93 -15.99
CA ARG A 222 1.11 -3.41 -16.51
C ARG A 222 0.67 -2.65 -17.76
N ALA A 223 0.72 -1.32 -17.74
CA ALA A 223 0.29 -0.51 -18.87
C ALA A 223 1.20 -0.75 -20.10
N LEU A 224 2.50 -0.96 -19.87
CA LEU A 224 3.44 -1.33 -20.94
C LEU A 224 3.18 -2.73 -21.49
N ALA A 225 2.85 -3.68 -20.61
CA ALA A 225 2.52 -5.05 -21.00
C ALA A 225 1.20 -5.12 -21.80
N GLU A 226 0.19 -4.34 -21.39
CA GLU A 226 -1.06 -4.18 -22.14
C GLU A 226 -0.81 -3.53 -23.50
N ASP A 227 0.04 -2.50 -23.59
CA ASP A 227 0.40 -1.87 -24.86
C ASP A 227 1.14 -2.81 -25.83
N LEU A 228 2.02 -3.68 -25.31
CA LEU A 228 2.71 -4.69 -26.12
C LEU A 228 1.76 -5.78 -26.61
N THR A 229 0.84 -6.21 -25.75
CA THR A 229 -0.14 -7.25 -26.08
C THR A 229 -1.18 -6.75 -27.08
N ASN A 230 -1.55 -5.46 -26.98
CA ASN A 230 -2.48 -4.81 -27.91
C ASN A 230 -1.79 -4.25 -29.17
N GLY A 231 -0.45 -4.31 -29.25
CA GLY A 231 0.33 -3.86 -30.41
C GLY A 231 0.50 -2.34 -30.54
N THR A 232 0.16 -1.56 -29.51
CA THR A 232 0.36 -0.10 -29.48
C THR A 232 1.81 0.28 -29.11
N LEU A 233 2.55 -0.63 -28.47
CA LEU A 233 3.99 -0.52 -28.24
C LEU A 233 4.73 -1.62 -29.04
N ALA A 234 5.69 -1.22 -29.86
CA ALA A 234 6.52 -2.17 -30.60
C ALA A 234 7.58 -2.81 -29.69
N PRO A 235 7.83 -4.13 -29.77
CA PRO A 235 8.87 -4.80 -28.96
C PRO A 235 10.26 -4.16 -29.08
N ALA A 236 10.63 -3.67 -30.27
CA ALA A 236 11.90 -2.98 -30.50
C ALA A 236 12.07 -1.67 -29.69
N ALA A 237 10.97 -0.99 -29.34
CA ALA A 237 11.01 0.23 -28.52
C ALA A 237 11.40 -0.05 -27.06
N VAL A 238 11.16 -1.29 -26.59
CA VAL A 238 11.57 -1.76 -25.26
C VAL A 238 13.10 -1.93 -25.22
N ARG A 239 13.70 -2.49 -26.28
CA ARG A 239 15.16 -2.67 -26.42
C ARG A 239 15.91 -1.33 -26.51
N ALA A 240 15.41 -0.39 -27.31
CA ALA A 240 16.07 0.91 -27.52
C ALA A 240 16.30 1.69 -26.22
N ALA A 241 15.45 1.44 -25.20
CA ALA A 241 15.52 2.05 -23.88
C ALA A 241 16.63 1.50 -22.97
N CYS A 242 17.28 0.37 -23.31
CA CYS A 242 18.36 -0.23 -22.52
C CYS A 242 19.76 0.04 -23.09
N THR A 243 19.84 0.51 -24.34
CA THR A 243 21.10 0.85 -25.05
C THR A 243 21.42 2.34 -25.03
N SER A 244 20.69 3.15 -24.28
CA SER A 244 20.93 4.59 -24.03
C SER A 244 21.18 4.84 -22.55
#